data_AF-A0A0B5HUH2-F1
#
_entry.id   AF-A0A0B5HUH2-F1
#
_cell.length_a   1.000
_cell.length_b   1.000
_cell.length_c   1.000
_cell.angle_alpha   90.00
_cell.angle_beta   90.00
_cell.angle_gamma   90.00
#
_symmetry.space_group_name_H-M   'P 1'
#
loop_
_entity.id
_entity.type
_entity.pdbx_description
1 polymer ?
#
loop_
_entity_poly.entity_id
_entity_poly.type
_entity_poly.pdbx_seq_one_letter_code
_entity_poly.pdbx_strand_id
1 'polypeptide(L)'
;MLLEILAHLATLDGAWVLAWPLRNPMMTFMFFSVIFIFMEGQNIIRGSIVIFATLFAFLDFEKVLGIPFFVGSFLLIYYISKLIVLAIAENNRYLRKYLIFINELQFYGAFIVSILFFR
;
A
#
# COMPACT_ATOMS: atom_id res chain seq x y z
N MET A 1 14.60 -12.09 4.23
CA MET A 1 13.72 -11.03 4.79
C MET A 1 12.76 -11.55 5.85
N LEU A 2 11.57 -12.10 5.59
CA LEU A 2 10.62 -12.31 6.70
C LEU A 2 11.08 -13.34 7.76
N LEU A 3 11.59 -14.49 7.30
CA LEU A 3 12.20 -15.51 8.16
C LEU A 3 13.43 -14.99 8.91
N GLU A 4 14.15 -14.05 8.30
CA GLU A 4 15.34 -13.38 8.85
C GLU A 4 14.94 -12.39 9.94
N ILE A 5 13.87 -11.62 9.71
CA ILE A 5 13.31 -10.66 10.65
C ILE A 5 12.68 -11.38 11.84
N LEU A 6 11.95 -12.47 11.60
CA LEU A 6 11.42 -13.34 12.66
C LEU A 6 12.54 -14.01 13.46
N ALA A 7 13.65 -14.40 12.80
CA ALA A 7 14.82 -14.90 13.50
C ALA A 7 15.45 -13.83 14.41
N HIS A 8 15.63 -12.59 13.91
CA HIS A 8 16.16 -11.48 14.71
C HIS A 8 15.20 -11.01 15.82
N LEU A 9 13.88 -11.10 15.62
CA LEU A 9 12.88 -10.82 16.65
C LEU A 9 12.83 -11.92 17.72
N ALA A 10 12.92 -13.20 17.32
CA ALA A 10 12.95 -14.33 18.23
C ALA A 10 14.23 -14.37 19.08
N THR A 11 15.35 -13.89 18.52
CA THR A 11 16.61 -13.73 19.27
C THR A 11 16.70 -12.40 20.04
N LEU A 12 15.67 -11.54 19.97
CA LEU A 12 15.66 -10.18 20.54
C LEU A 12 16.93 -9.41 20.19
N ASP A 13 17.37 -9.51 18.94
CA ASP A 13 18.55 -8.83 18.43
C ASP A 13 18.27 -7.32 18.27
N GLY A 14 18.40 -6.60 19.39
CA GLY A 14 18.17 -5.16 19.45
C GLY A 14 19.10 -4.37 18.53
N ALA A 15 20.29 -4.90 18.21
CA ALA A 15 21.21 -4.24 17.29
C ALA A 15 20.67 -4.22 15.87
N TRP A 16 20.05 -5.32 15.42
CA TRP A 16 19.39 -5.40 14.12
C TRP A 16 18.17 -4.48 14.03
N VAL A 17 17.33 -4.45 15.07
CA VAL A 17 16.13 -3.58 15.13
C VAL A 17 16.50 -2.11 15.10
N LEU A 18 17.58 -1.72 15.78
CA LEU A 18 18.10 -0.35 15.76
C LEU A 18 18.81 0.01 14.44
N ALA A 19 19.41 -0.98 13.76
CA ALA A 19 20.08 -0.76 12.48
C ALA A 19 19.10 -0.64 11.29
N TRP A 20 17.91 -1.24 11.38
CA TRP A 20 16.90 -1.19 10.32
C TRP A 20 16.48 0.23 9.94
N PRO A 21 16.10 1.13 10.88
CA PRO A 21 15.76 2.50 10.54
C PRO A 21 16.97 3.30 10.03
N LEU A 22 18.19 2.95 10.44
CA LEU A 22 19.43 3.57 9.97
C LEU A 22 19.81 3.14 8.56
N ARG A 23 19.40 1.95 8.11
CA ARG A 23 19.62 1.46 6.73
C ARG A 23 18.67 2.08 5.71
N ASN A 24 17.50 2.55 6.12
CA ASN A 24 16.52 3.23 5.27
C ASN A 24 15.92 4.45 5.99
N PRO A 25 16.71 5.52 6.22
CA PRO A 25 16.30 6.65 7.03
C PRO A 25 15.12 7.42 6.41
N MET A 26 15.06 7.50 5.08
CA MET A 26 13.98 8.17 4.35
C MET A 26 12.64 7.46 4.52
N MET A 27 12.63 6.13 4.47
CA MET A 27 11.41 5.33 4.68
C MET A 27 10.96 5.42 6.14
N THR A 28 11.90 5.40 7.07
CA THR A 28 11.64 5.59 8.50
C THR A 28 11.04 6.96 8.78
N PHE A 29 11.59 8.03 8.18
CA PHE A 29 11.04 9.38 8.31
C PHE A 29 9.62 9.49 7.76
N MET A 30 9.37 8.98 6.55
CA MET A 30 8.02 8.97 5.97
C MET A 30 7.04 8.22 6.88
N PHE A 31 7.48 7.09 7.43
CA PHE A 31 6.69 6.28 8.35
C PHE A 31 6.32 7.05 9.62
N PHE A 32 7.29 7.64 10.32
CA PHE A 32 7.02 8.45 11.51
C PHE A 32 6.16 9.69 11.18
N SER A 33 6.34 10.29 10.01
CA SER A 33 5.57 11.45 9.57
C SER A 33 4.08 11.11 9.38
N VAL A 34 3.78 10.00 8.72
CA VAL A 34 2.41 9.50 8.55
C VAL A 34 1.76 9.25 9.91
N ILE A 35 2.50 8.63 10.84
CA ILE A 35 1.98 8.29 12.17
C ILE A 35 1.77 9.53 13.04
N PHE A 36 2.68 10.50 12.95
CA PHE A 36 2.54 11.79 13.60
C PHE A 36 1.26 12.51 13.13
N ILE A 37 0.96 12.46 11.83
CA ILE A 37 -0.26 13.03 11.25
C ILE A 37 -1.49 12.28 11.75
N PHE A 38 -1.50 10.95 11.72
CA PHE A 38 -2.66 10.14 12.13
C PHE A 38 -2.96 10.19 13.63
N MET A 39 -1.94 10.37 14.46
CA MET A 39 -2.10 10.41 15.91
C MET A 39 -2.05 11.83 16.50
N GLU A 40 -2.05 12.86 15.65
CA GLU A 40 -2.03 14.27 16.04
C GLU A 40 -0.90 14.59 17.05
N GLY A 41 0.24 13.92 16.91
CA GLY A 41 1.40 14.06 17.80
C GLY A 41 1.28 13.40 19.18
N GLN A 42 0.17 12.74 19.52
CA GLN A 42 0.02 12.00 20.78
C GLN A 42 0.35 10.52 20.61
N ASN A 43 0.96 9.89 21.62
CA ASN A 43 1.22 8.44 21.62
C ASN A 43 1.95 7.90 20.38
N ILE A 44 2.77 8.73 19.72
CA ILE A 44 3.46 8.40 18.45
C ILE A 44 4.19 7.06 18.53
N ILE A 45 4.86 6.78 19.65
CA ILE A 45 5.60 5.51 19.88
C ILE A 45 4.64 4.31 19.90
N ARG A 46 3.47 4.44 20.52
CA ARG A 46 2.48 3.37 20.56
C ARG A 46 1.83 3.18 19.19
N GLY A 47 1.57 4.28 18.48
CA GLY A 47 1.09 4.28 17.09
C GLY A 47 2.05 3.62 16.13
N SER A 48 3.34 3.93 16.24
CA SER A 48 4.38 3.34 15.39
C SER A 48 4.54 1.85 15.61
N ILE A 49 4.42 1.36 16.84
CA ILE A 49 4.40 -0.09 17.10
C ILE A 49 3.17 -0.76 16.47
N VAL A 50 1.97 -0.20 16.64
CA VAL A 50 0.72 -0.79 16.11
C VAL A 50 0.71 -0.81 14.58
N ILE A 51 1.08 0.31 13.95
CA ILE A 51 1.10 0.44 12.50
C ILE A 51 2.24 -0.39 11.92
N PHE A 52 3.40 -0.48 12.59
CA PHE A 52 4.47 -1.39 12.20
C PHE A 52 4.01 -2.85 12.24
N ALA A 53 3.35 -3.27 13.33
CA ALA A 53 2.80 -4.63 13.43
C ALA A 53 1.72 -4.90 12.37
N THR A 54 0.90 -3.91 12.05
CA THR A 54 -0.15 -4.02 11.03
C THR A 54 0.44 -4.11 9.63
N LEU A 55 1.37 -3.23 9.28
CA LEU A 55 2.06 -3.27 7.98
C LEU A 55 2.89 -4.55 7.82
N PHE A 56 3.49 -5.05 8.90
CA PHE A 56 4.20 -6.32 8.87
C PHE A 56 3.24 -7.50 8.63
N ALA A 57 2.09 -7.51 9.31
CA ALA A 57 1.04 -8.50 9.04
C ALA A 57 0.59 -8.43 7.57
N PHE A 58 0.37 -7.22 7.03
CA PHE A 58 -0.01 -7.03 5.62
C PHE A 58 1.06 -7.52 4.63
N LEU A 59 2.35 -7.27 4.89
CA LEU A 59 3.46 -7.73 4.06
C LEU A 59 3.63 -9.26 4.07
N ASP A 60 3.27 -9.90 5.16
CA ASP A 60 3.24 -11.37 5.24
C ASP A 60 2.01 -11.94 4.53
N PHE A 61 0.86 -11.27 4.67
CA PHE A 61 -0.35 -11.61 3.95
C PHE A 61 -0.17 -11.50 2.43
N GLU A 62 0.62 -10.57 1.90
CA GLU A 62 0.92 -10.53 0.47
C GLU A 62 1.55 -11.84 -0.04
N LYS A 63 2.50 -12.42 0.73
CA LYS A 63 3.18 -13.66 0.36
C LYS A 63 2.30 -14.90 0.52
N VAL A 64 1.43 -14.90 1.54
CA VAL A 64 0.52 -16.01 1.83
C VAL A 64 -0.71 -15.97 0.93
N LEU A 65 -1.25 -14.78 0.67
CA LEU A 65 -2.45 -14.58 -0.12
C LEU A 65 -2.17 -14.48 -1.61
N GLY A 66 -0.94 -14.22 -2.07
CA GLY A 66 -0.52 -14.31 -3.47
C GLY A 66 -1.56 -13.74 -4.46
N ILE A 67 -2.20 -14.62 -5.23
CA ILE A 67 -3.18 -14.28 -6.27
C ILE A 67 -4.37 -13.47 -5.70
N PRO A 68 -5.06 -13.88 -4.62
CA PRO A 68 -6.07 -13.06 -3.94
C PRO A 68 -5.64 -11.63 -3.61
N PHE A 69 -4.41 -11.41 -3.14
CA PHE A 69 -3.93 -10.07 -2.82
C PHE A 69 -3.71 -9.23 -4.09
N PHE A 70 -3.12 -9.83 -5.12
CA PHE A 70 -3.01 -9.21 -6.45
C PHE A 70 -4.37 -8.83 -7.03
N VAL A 71 -5.32 -9.76 -7.04
CA VAL A 71 -6.67 -9.54 -7.59
C VAL A 71 -7.43 -8.49 -6.78
N GLY A 72 -7.36 -8.55 -5.44
CA GLY A 72 -8.02 -7.57 -4.58
C GLY A 72 -7.46 -6.16 -4.78
N SER A 73 -6.15 -6.03 -4.86
CA SER A 73 -5.46 -4.75 -5.10
C SER A 73 -5.75 -4.19 -6.49
N PHE A 74 -5.74 -5.05 -7.51
CA PHE A 74 -6.13 -4.68 -8.88
C PHE A 74 -7.57 -4.17 -8.94
N LEU A 75 -8.51 -4.91 -8.35
CA LEU A 75 -9.92 -4.52 -8.32
C LEU A 75 -10.11 -3.21 -7.57
N LEU A 76 -9.43 -3.02 -6.43
CA LEU A 76 -9.49 -1.78 -5.66
C LEU A 76 -9.06 -0.58 -6.53
N ILE A 77 -7.90 -0.66 -7.19
CA ILE A 77 -7.38 0.40 -8.06
C ILE A 77 -8.35 0.66 -9.21
N TYR A 78 -8.82 -0.39 -9.87
CA TYR A 78 -9.76 -0.29 -10.98
C TYR A 78 -11.08 0.38 -10.57
N TYR A 79 -11.65 0.03 -9.41
CA TYR A 79 -12.89 0.62 -8.94
C TYR A 79 -12.73 2.07 -8.50
N ILE A 80 -11.64 2.42 -7.80
CA ILE A 80 -11.35 3.80 -7.41
C ILE A 80 -11.22 4.67 -8.67
N SER A 81 -10.43 4.25 -9.66
CA SER A 81 -10.30 5.03 -10.90
C SER A 81 -11.62 5.10 -11.67
N LYS A 82 -12.47 4.06 -11.60
CA LYS A 82 -13.78 4.04 -12.27
C LYS A 82 -14.72 5.08 -11.67
N LEU A 83 -14.72 5.21 -10.34
CA LEU A 83 -15.51 6.24 -9.67
C LEU A 83 -15.06 7.65 -10.07
N ILE A 84 -13.74 7.88 -10.18
CA ILE A 84 -13.19 9.15 -10.64
C ILE A 84 -13.63 9.44 -12.09
N VAL A 85 -13.51 8.47 -12.99
CA VAL A 85 -13.92 8.62 -14.40
C VAL A 85 -15.42 8.90 -14.51
N LEU A 86 -16.25 8.21 -13.73
CA LEU A 86 -17.70 8.44 -13.70
C LEU A 86 -18.03 9.86 -13.21
N ALA A 87 -17.39 10.31 -12.12
CA ALA A 87 -17.58 11.66 -11.60
C ALA A 87 -17.18 12.74 -12.62
N ILE A 88 -16.12 12.51 -13.39
CA ILE A 88 -15.71 13.43 -14.48
C ILE A 88 -16.73 13.38 -15.64
N ALA A 89 -17.19 12.18 -16.01
CA ALA A 89 -18.12 12.00 -17.12
C ALA A 89 -19.52 12.55 -16.83
N GLU A 90 -19.97 12.55 -15.57
CA GLU A 90 -21.23 13.21 -15.16
C GLU A 90 -21.19 14.72 -15.42
N ASN A 91 -20.03 15.34 -15.22
CA ASN A 91 -19.83 16.76 -15.45
C ASN A 91 -19.55 17.11 -16.93
N ASN A 92 -19.28 16.11 -17.79
CA ASN A 92 -18.91 16.35 -19.18
C ASN A 92 -19.68 15.44 -20.16
N ARG A 93 -20.72 16.01 -20.79
CA ARG A 93 -21.60 15.31 -21.75
C ARG A 93 -20.85 14.67 -22.94
N TYR A 94 -19.71 15.24 -23.35
CA TYR A 94 -18.92 14.70 -24.47
C TYR A 94 -18.21 13.39 -24.10
N LEU A 95 -17.71 13.28 -22.87
CA LEU A 95 -17.05 12.05 -22.39
C LEU A 95 -18.03 10.88 -22.25
N ARG A 96 -19.31 11.16 -21.97
CA ARG A 96 -20.32 10.14 -21.75
C ARG A 96 -20.48 9.17 -22.93
N LYS A 97 -20.30 9.66 -24.15
CA LYS A 97 -20.38 8.84 -25.38
C LYS A 97 -19.23 7.84 -25.51
N TYR A 98 -18.07 8.14 -24.91
CA TYR A 98 -16.86 7.33 -24.99
C TYR A 98 -16.61 6.51 -23.71
N LEU A 99 -17.55 6.48 -22.76
CA LEU A 99 -17.38 5.80 -21.47
C LEU A 99 -16.99 4.32 -21.60
N ILE A 100 -17.50 3.61 -22.61
CA ILE A 100 -17.14 2.20 -22.84
C ILE A 100 -15.66 2.09 -23.18
N PHE A 101 -15.19 2.89 -24.15
CA PHE A 101 -13.80 2.92 -24.57
C PHE A 101 -12.86 3.35 -23.45
N ILE A 102 -13.25 4.38 -22.67
CA ILE A 102 -12.47 4.84 -21.52
C ILE A 102 -12.37 3.74 -20.46
N ASN A 103 -13.46 3.01 -20.18
CA ASN A 103 -13.44 1.92 -19.21
C ASN A 103 -12.54 0.75 -19.65
N GLU A 104 -12.51 0.42 -20.95
CA GLU A 104 -11.59 -0.59 -21.47
C GLU A 104 -10.13 -0.13 -21.32
N LEU A 105 -9.84 1.10 -21.72
CA LEU A 105 -8.49 1.67 -21.63
C LEU A 105 -8.02 1.78 -20.16
N GLN A 106 -8.95 2.11 -19.26
CA GLN A 106 -8.73 2.12 -17.83
C GLN A 106 -8.43 0.73 -17.27
N PHE A 107 -9.12 -0.32 -17.75
CA PHE A 107 -8.83 -1.69 -17.33
C PHE A 107 -7.40 -2.09 -17.68
N TYR A 108 -6.98 -1.85 -18.93
CA TYR A 108 -5.61 -2.13 -19.37
C TYR A 108 -4.58 -1.28 -18.59
N GLY A 109 -4.87 0.00 -18.36
CA GLY A 109 -4.02 0.87 -17.55
C GLY A 109 -3.85 0.37 -16.12
N ALA A 110 -4.96 0.04 -15.45
CA ALA A 110 -4.95 -0.51 -14.09
C ALA A 110 -4.22 -1.86 -14.03
N PHE A 111 -4.34 -2.68 -15.09
CA PHE A 111 -3.67 -3.97 -15.18
C PHE A 111 -2.14 -3.82 -15.31
N ILE A 112 -1.68 -2.91 -16.17
CA ILE A 112 -0.25 -2.60 -16.33
C ILE A 112 0.33 -2.06 -15.01
N VAL A 113 -0.37 -1.11 -14.39
CA VAL A 113 0.04 -0.56 -13.08
C VAL A 113 0.15 -1.68 -12.05
N SER A 114 -0.86 -2.54 -11.96
CA SER A 114 -0.85 -3.65 -11.00
C SER A 114 0.31 -4.63 -11.26
N ILE A 115 0.59 -4.98 -12.52
CA ILE A 115 1.76 -5.81 -12.85
C ILE A 115 3.07 -5.15 -12.42
N LEU A 116 3.22 -3.83 -12.60
CA LEU A 116 4.44 -3.12 -12.20
C LEU A 116 4.63 -3.06 -10.69
N PHE A 117 3.55 -2.96 -9.92
CA PHE A 117 3.60 -2.91 -8.45
C PHE A 117 3.83 -4.28 -7.80
N PHE A 118 3.39 -5.37 -8.45
CA PHE A 118 3.44 -6.73 -7.91
C PHE A 118 4.56 -7.62 -8.49
N ARG A 119 5.51 -7.03 -9.22
CA ARG A 119 6.70 -7.70 -9.75
C ARG A 119 7.92 -7.42 -8.87
#